data_AF-A0A6N3G0C2-F1
#
_entry.id   AF-A0A6N3G0C2-F1
#
_cell.length_a   1.000
_cell.length_b   1.000
_cell.length_c   1.000
_cell.angle_alpha   90.00
_cell.angle_beta   90.00
_cell.angle_gamma   90.00
#
_symmetry.space_group_name_H-M   'P 1'
#
loop_
_entity.id
_entity.type
_entity.pdbx_description
1 polymer ?
#
loop_
_entity_poly.entity_id
_entity_poly.type
_entity_poly.pdbx_seq_one_letter_code
_entity_poly.pdbx_strand_id
1 'polypeptide(L)'
;MSAGRSTTAPNYSLDAYSWTENYALEHGRSPEEILLEREERAAHLRLLAALPEALAHATPTQARRVRAYYIAGISQPEISRREGVDSSKVSVAIRRGLRNMRRCYDCLFPAE
;
A
#
# COMPACT_ATOMS: atom_id res chain seq x y z
N MET A 1 -69.39 15.78 -27.28
CA MET A 1 -68.88 16.05 -25.92
C MET A 1 -68.42 14.74 -25.32
N SER A 2 -67.19 14.69 -24.80
CA SER A 2 -66.57 13.63 -23.99
C SER A 2 -66.42 12.24 -24.64
N ALA A 3 -65.33 11.49 -24.47
CA ALA A 3 -64.19 11.62 -23.57
C ALA A 3 -62.95 11.02 -24.26
N GLY A 4 -61.79 11.65 -24.06
CA GLY A 4 -60.51 11.10 -24.43
C GLY A 4 -60.23 9.81 -23.65
N ARG A 5 -59.74 8.77 -24.34
CA ARG A 5 -59.02 7.67 -23.71
C ARG A 5 -57.54 7.88 -23.94
N SER A 6 -56.92 8.59 -23.01
CA SER A 6 -55.49 8.45 -22.76
C SER A 6 -55.27 7.07 -22.15
N THR A 7 -54.98 6.06 -22.99
CA THR A 7 -54.44 4.79 -22.49
C THR A 7 -52.95 5.01 -22.27
N THR A 8 -52.60 5.27 -21.01
CA THR A 8 -51.24 5.39 -20.49
C THR A 8 -50.43 4.14 -20.82
N ALA A 9 -49.36 4.31 -21.61
CA ALA A 9 -48.27 3.34 -21.61
C ALA A 9 -47.74 3.21 -20.17
N PRO A 10 -47.48 2.01 -19.65
CA PRO A 10 -46.81 1.89 -18.37
C PRO A 10 -45.40 2.47 -18.52
N ASN A 11 -45.14 3.58 -17.84
CA ASN A 11 -43.78 4.04 -17.57
C ASN A 11 -43.11 2.91 -16.77
N TYR A 12 -42.32 2.08 -17.45
CA TYR A 12 -41.33 1.24 -16.80
C TYR A 12 -40.31 2.19 -16.16
N SER A 13 -40.56 2.53 -14.89
CA SER A 13 -39.60 3.20 -14.02
C SER A 13 -38.34 2.34 -13.96
N LEU A 14 -37.22 2.92 -14.36
CA LEU A 14 -35.90 2.31 -14.29
C LEU A 14 -35.36 2.45 -12.85
N ASP A 15 -36.17 2.13 -11.84
CA ASP A 15 -35.79 2.13 -10.40
C ASP A 15 -35.20 0.79 -9.93
N ALA A 16 -35.04 -0.16 -10.84
CA ALA A 16 -34.53 -1.50 -10.59
C ALA A 16 -33.01 -1.57 -10.28
N TYR A 17 -32.43 -0.52 -9.71
CA TYR A 17 -31.13 -0.54 -9.04
C TYR A 17 -31.17 0.03 -7.62
N SER A 18 -32.35 0.22 -7.02
CA SER A 18 -32.46 0.55 -5.59
C SER A 18 -31.92 -0.56 -4.68
N TRP A 19 -32.04 -1.85 -5.04
CA TRP A 19 -31.54 -2.92 -4.16
C TRP A 19 -30.04 -2.82 -3.94
N THR A 20 -29.23 -2.50 -4.96
CA THR A 20 -27.76 -2.56 -4.86
C THR A 20 -27.21 -1.41 -4.04
N GLU A 21 -27.82 -0.22 -4.16
CA GLU A 21 -27.58 0.90 -3.23
C GLU A 21 -28.05 0.56 -1.81
N ASN A 22 -29.21 -0.09 -1.66
CA ASN A 22 -29.72 -0.49 -0.33
C ASN A 22 -28.88 -1.62 0.30
N TYR A 23 -28.36 -2.55 -0.50
CA TYR A 23 -27.50 -3.64 -0.04
C TYR A 23 -26.17 -3.12 0.50
N ALA A 24 -25.55 -2.12 -0.18
CA ALA A 24 -24.35 -1.46 0.31
C ALA A 24 -24.59 -0.60 1.57
N LEU A 25 -25.80 -0.05 1.73
CA LEU A 25 -26.20 0.72 2.92
C LEU A 25 -26.59 -0.19 4.11
N GLU A 26 -27.27 -1.32 3.85
CA GLU A 26 -27.71 -2.30 4.86
C GLU A 26 -26.59 -3.28 5.25
N HIS A 27 -25.66 -3.60 4.34
CA HIS A 27 -24.50 -4.46 4.58
C HIS A 27 -23.23 -3.60 4.60
N GLY A 28 -23.11 -2.79 5.66
CA GLY A 28 -21.82 -2.22 6.04
C GLY A 28 -20.80 -3.33 6.36
N ARG A 29 -19.52 -2.96 6.44
CA ARG A 29 -18.45 -3.89 6.80
C ARG A 29 -18.82 -4.70 8.04
N SER A 30 -18.63 -6.00 7.98
CA SER A 30 -18.92 -6.87 9.12
C SER A 30 -18.01 -6.49 10.31
N PRO A 31 -18.44 -6.75 11.56
CA PRO A 31 -17.57 -6.55 12.72
C PRO A 31 -16.20 -7.24 12.60
N GLU A 32 -16.17 -8.43 11.99
CA GLU A 32 -14.95 -9.19 11.72
C GLU A 32 -14.05 -8.46 10.72
N GLU A 33 -14.60 -7.92 9.64
CA GLU A 33 -13.85 -7.13 8.64
C GLU A 33 -13.25 -5.87 9.27
N ILE A 34 -13.99 -5.19 10.14
CA ILE A 34 -13.50 -4.00 10.85
C ILE A 34 -12.32 -4.35 11.76
N LEU A 35 -12.38 -5.49 12.47
CA LEU A 35 -11.30 -5.96 13.33
C LEU A 35 -10.07 -6.36 12.51
N LEU A 36 -10.27 -7.07 11.40
CA LEU A 36 -9.20 -7.48 10.49
C LEU A 36 -8.48 -6.26 9.92
N GLU A 37 -9.19 -5.28 9.35
CA GLU A 37 -8.59 -4.06 8.83
C GLU A 37 -7.81 -3.28 9.89
N ARG A 38 -8.32 -3.25 11.13
CA ARG A 38 -7.63 -2.59 12.25
C ARG A 38 -6.33 -3.32 12.58
N GLU A 39 -6.32 -4.64 12.60
CA GLU A 39 -5.12 -5.42 12.86
C GLU A 39 -4.11 -5.28 11.71
N GLU A 40 -4.56 -5.34 10.46
CA GLU A 40 -3.71 -5.10 9.28
C GLU A 40 -3.08 -3.69 9.31
N ARG A 41 -3.89 -2.67 9.66
CA ARG A 41 -3.40 -1.30 9.81
C ARG A 41 -2.40 -1.19 10.96
N ALA A 42 -2.66 -1.84 12.09
CA ALA A 42 -1.75 -1.86 13.22
C ALA A 42 -0.43 -2.57 12.86
N ALA A 43 -0.48 -3.71 12.18
CA ALA A 43 0.68 -4.43 11.68
C ALA A 43 1.50 -3.58 10.70
N HIS A 44 0.84 -2.91 9.75
CA HIS A 44 1.51 -1.99 8.83
C HIS A 44 2.20 -0.84 9.57
N LEU A 45 1.55 -0.22 10.55
CA LEU A 45 2.15 0.84 11.36
C LEU A 45 3.37 0.34 12.15
N ARG A 46 3.32 -0.88 12.71
CA ARG A 46 4.46 -1.50 13.38
C ARG A 46 5.64 -1.71 12.41
N LEU A 47 5.38 -2.17 11.19
CA LEU A 47 6.42 -2.33 10.16
C LEU A 47 7.06 -1.00 9.75
N LEU A 48 6.25 0.07 9.61
CA LEU A 48 6.75 1.42 9.31
C LEU A 48 7.56 1.99 10.47
N ALA A 49 7.12 1.78 11.71
CA ALA A 49 7.83 2.24 12.91
C ALA A 49 9.20 1.57 13.07
N ALA A 50 9.37 0.33 12.59
CA ALA A 50 10.64 -0.39 12.59
C ALA A 50 11.61 0.03 11.47
N LEU A 51 11.15 0.81 10.47
CA LEU A 51 11.98 1.20 9.32
C LEU A 51 13.27 1.94 9.69
N PRO A 52 13.28 2.90 10.64
CA PRO A 52 14.51 3.57 11.07
C PRO A 52 15.53 2.60 11.68
N GLU A 53 15.06 1.64 12.48
CA GLU A 53 15.90 0.62 13.12
C GLU A 53 16.48 -0.35 12.09
N ALA A 54 15.66 -0.82 11.15
CA ALA A 54 16.11 -1.67 10.05
C ALA A 54 17.17 -0.96 9.20
N LEU A 55 16.98 0.33 8.91
CA LEU A 55 17.97 1.14 8.19
C LEU A 55 19.26 1.32 9.00
N ALA A 56 19.19 1.41 10.32
CA ALA A 56 20.36 1.50 11.21
C ALA A 56 21.16 0.19 11.26
N HIS A 57 20.53 -0.95 11.02
CA HIS A 57 21.20 -2.25 10.87
C HIS A 57 22.02 -2.39 9.58
N ALA A 58 21.77 -1.55 8.58
CA ALA A 58 22.62 -1.45 7.40
C ALA A 58 23.81 -0.52 7.67
N THR A 59 24.93 -0.69 6.96
CA THR A 59 26.05 0.26 7.11
C THR A 59 25.63 1.66 6.61
N PRO A 60 26.23 2.76 7.10
CA PRO A 60 25.81 4.11 6.71
C PRO A 60 25.73 4.34 5.19
N THR A 61 26.68 3.78 4.43
CA THR A 61 26.67 3.84 2.96
C THR A 61 25.53 3.03 2.35
N GLN A 62 25.22 1.84 2.88
CA GLN A 62 24.11 1.03 2.41
C GLN A 62 22.77 1.74 2.69
N ALA A 63 22.57 2.20 3.93
CA ALA A 63 21.36 2.92 4.33
C ALA A 63 21.13 4.18 3.48
N ARG A 64 22.18 4.98 3.25
CA ARG A 64 22.11 6.16 2.39
C ARG A 64 21.68 5.81 0.96
N ARG A 65 22.28 4.79 0.36
CA ARG A 65 21.95 4.37 -1.01
C ARG A 65 20.55 3.74 -1.12
N VAL A 66 20.11 2.98 -0.10
CA VAL A 66 18.74 2.45 -0.02
C VAL A 66 17.73 3.59 0.07
N ARG A 67 17.95 4.56 0.96
CA ARG A 67 17.09 5.75 1.07
C ARG A 67 17.04 6.53 -0.25
N ALA A 68 18.18 6.77 -0.87
CA ALA A 68 18.24 7.49 -2.14
C ALA A 68 17.44 6.78 -3.24
N TYR A 69 17.55 5.46 -3.35
CA TYR A 69 16.89 4.70 -4.41
C TYR A 69 15.39 4.49 -4.17
N TYR A 70 15.00 3.97 -3.00
CA TYR A 70 13.60 3.59 -2.74
C TYR A 70 12.74 4.71 -2.18
N ILE A 71 13.31 5.62 -1.37
CA ILE A 71 12.54 6.69 -0.71
C ILE A 71 12.58 7.97 -1.54
N ALA A 72 13.76 8.33 -2.05
CA ALA A 72 13.93 9.56 -2.85
C ALA A 72 13.79 9.34 -4.37
N GLY A 73 13.63 8.10 -4.84
CA GLY A 73 13.44 7.79 -6.27
C GLY A 73 14.65 8.07 -7.17
N ILE A 74 15.85 8.24 -6.61
CA ILE A 74 17.06 8.55 -7.36
C ILE A 74 17.62 7.27 -7.98
N SER A 75 17.82 7.25 -9.30
CA SER A 75 18.32 6.06 -10.00
C SER A 75 19.75 5.66 -9.58
N GLN A 76 20.08 4.37 -9.64
CA GLN A 76 21.42 3.88 -9.27
C GLN A 76 22.56 4.50 -10.10
N PRO A 77 22.41 4.74 -11.43
CA PRO A 77 23.42 5.48 -12.19
C PRO A 77 23.62 6.92 -11.71
N GLU A 78 22.55 7.59 -11.29
CA GLU A 78 22.64 8.95 -10.74
C GLU A 78 23.32 8.95 -9.37
N ILE A 79 23.03 7.97 -8.51
CA ILE A 79 23.75 7.76 -7.24
C ILE A 79 25.25 7.50 -7.51
N SER A 80 25.56 6.66 -8.49
CA SER A 80 26.93 6.34 -8.92
C SER A 80 27.69 7.60 -9.36
N ARG A 81 27.08 8.45 -10.20
CA ARG A 81 27.66 9.74 -10.61
C ARG A 81 27.89 10.68 -9.44
N ARG A 82 26.89 10.86 -8.56
CA ARG A 82 26.99 11.77 -7.40
C ARG A 82 28.06 11.35 -6.39
N GLU A 83 28.22 10.04 -6.19
CA GLU A 83 29.21 9.51 -5.24
C GLU A 83 30.57 9.20 -5.88
N GLY A 84 30.73 9.36 -7.20
CA GLY A 84 31.98 9.08 -7.92
C GLY A 84 32.41 7.60 -7.85
N VAL A 85 31.45 6.68 -7.74
CA VAL A 85 31.72 5.23 -7.62
C VAL A 85 31.18 4.46 -8.80
N ASP A 86 31.75 3.29 -9.06
CA ASP A 86 31.20 2.37 -10.06
C ASP A 86 29.77 1.92 -9.72
N SER A 87 28.94 1.81 -10.75
CA SER A 87 27.51 1.44 -10.61
C SER A 87 27.33 0.08 -9.94
N SER A 88 28.23 -0.89 -10.14
CA SER A 88 28.15 -2.19 -9.46
C SER A 88 28.28 -2.05 -7.94
N LYS A 89 29.08 -1.10 -7.45
CA LYS A 89 29.23 -0.83 -6.01
C LYS A 89 27.93 -0.29 -5.42
N VAL A 90 27.20 0.53 -6.18
CA VAL A 90 25.87 1.03 -5.77
C VAL A 90 24.89 -0.14 -5.68
N SER A 91 24.79 -0.96 -6.72
CA SER A 91 23.87 -2.10 -6.75
C SER A 91 24.16 -3.12 -5.65
N VAL A 92 25.43 -3.44 -5.41
CA VAL A 92 25.84 -4.36 -4.32
C VAL A 92 25.52 -3.78 -2.95
N ALA A 93 25.76 -2.47 -2.74
CA ALA A 93 25.45 -1.83 -1.47
C ALA A 93 23.94 -1.83 -1.18
N ILE A 94 23.11 -1.55 -2.17
CA ILE A 94 21.64 -1.58 -2.02
C ILE A 94 21.18 -3.01 -1.68
N ARG A 95 21.60 -4.02 -2.45
CA ARG A 95 21.24 -5.42 -2.18
C ARG A 95 21.67 -5.88 -0.78
N ARG A 96 22.89 -5.53 -0.35
CA ARG A 96 23.38 -5.87 0.99
C ARG A 96 22.63 -5.11 2.08
N GLY A 97 22.31 -3.84 1.86
CA GLY A 97 21.49 -3.02 2.75
C GLY A 97 20.11 -3.65 2.99
N LEU A 98 19.40 -3.99 1.90
CA LEU A 98 18.10 -4.68 1.99
C LEU A 98 18.19 -6.02 2.73
N ARG A 99 19.26 -6.80 2.51
CA ARG A 99 19.47 -8.06 3.24
C ARG A 99 19.66 -7.83 4.73
N ASN A 100 20.41 -6.80 5.13
CA ASN A 100 20.61 -6.46 6.53
C ASN A 100 19.33 -5.94 7.18
N MET A 101 18.56 -5.10 6.47
CA MET A 101 17.24 -4.65 6.89
C MET A 101 16.29 -5.83 7.09
N ARG A 102 16.26 -6.79 6.15
CA ARG A 102 15.42 -7.99 6.26
C ARG A 102 15.76 -8.79 7.52
N ARG A 103 17.04 -8.99 7.85
CA ARG A 103 17.44 -9.66 9.08
C ARG A 103 16.93 -8.94 10.34
N CYS A 104 16.96 -7.60 10.34
CA CYS A 104 16.37 -6.82 11.42
C CYS A 104 14.86 -7.07 11.55
N TYR A 105 14.12 -7.06 10.43
CA TYR A 105 12.69 -7.36 10.42
C TYR A 105 12.40 -8.80 10.87
N ASP A 106 13.17 -9.79 10.40
CA ASP A 106 13.03 -11.19 10.81
C ASP A 106 13.23 -11.36 12.33
N CYS A 107 14.06 -10.53 12.97
CA CYS A 107 14.24 -10.51 14.43
C CYS A 107 13.13 -9.76 15.19
N LEU A 108 12.64 -8.65 14.65
CA LEU A 108 11.58 -7.84 15.27
C LEU A 108 10.19 -8.47 15.13
N PHE A 109 9.97 -9.23 14.06
CA PHE A 109 8.71 -9.89 13.71
C PHE A 109 8.99 -11.35 13.34
N PRO A 110 9.33 -12.20 14.31
CA PRO A 110 9.53 -13.63 14.06
C PRO A 110 8.24 -14.24 13.51
N ALA A 111 8.37 -15.10 12.50
CA ALA A 111 7.25 -15.95 12.09
C ALA A 111 6.97 -16.95 13.22
N GLU A 112 5.69 -17.08 13.59
CA GLU A 112 5.22 -18.06 14.58
C GLU A 112 5.54 -19.51 14.18
#